data_AF-A0AAN7S8C5-F1
#
_entry.id   AF-A0AAN7S8C5-F1
#
_cell.length_a   1.000
_cell.length_b   1.000
_cell.length_c   1.000
_cell.angle_alpha   90.00
_cell.angle_beta   90.00
_cell.angle_gamma   90.00
#
_symmetry.space_group_name_H-M   'P 1'
#
loop_
_entity.id
_entity.type
_entity.pdbx_description
1 polymer ?
#
loop_
_entity_poly.entity_id
_entity_poly.type
_entity_poly.pdbx_seq_one_letter_code
_entity_poly.pdbx_strand_id
1 'polypeptide(L)'
;MESNKNSNSKSFLQGEGTYIKFDGTQRICLYTQEDDVNVLTAFNFKNEIYGRSYASLVEFYNSWCGFCQRFAPSWKALATDIKEWKHMVNVAAVDCADDDNSQMCRDFEIMAYPTLRYFHENYKQETENIGVDVEKGDDVYSHKKKLIQRIVQEQKEHRGVQYPNLQPVTSPDINELYDKAPKGTKYTFLILEDNNTIIGAELALDLVGVHNITVRYTQNNTELTLPTQIKKFPALTVIDYNKNILILKENVTTKEMARNKIKEYLQPLHIQVPSATTKPNIFTGKWINAKVPDMTELMEARERENLRQKVIKMGDVVFQADLETALRYSFKLEIASTKSISGERLQALINYVSVLVKYFPFGFYGKEFLVDLKEKILHAGDVLQGSEVNFWIREAESEDRKIFSSPAQWIGCQGSSKNYRGYPCGLWKLFHYLTVSAAEHNSGNPEADPHEVLNAMHGYVKNFFGCSDCSRHFQEMAAKKDMNGVVSLDTAILWLWMAHNEVNKRLSKDATEDPEFPKVQFPIHERCPTCRVNNTWNLQEIISYLKQVYSSINVRYIGSDTRILHFGLEGSSGNGSSIFIFKNVDSTRLQEKDVRA
;
A
#
# COMPACT_ATOMS: atom_id res chain seq x y z
N MET A 1 -52.53 3.88 7.81
CA MET A 1 -52.14 5.23 8.26
C MET A 1 -51.64 5.10 9.68
N GLU A 2 -50.37 5.47 9.88
CA GLU A 2 -49.72 6.05 11.08
C GLU A 2 -50.24 5.69 12.48
N SER A 3 -49.43 5.48 13.52
CA SER A 3 -47.99 5.64 13.72
C SER A 3 -47.55 5.03 15.07
N ASN A 4 -46.23 4.89 15.18
CA ASN A 4 -45.37 4.23 16.14
C ASN A 4 -45.44 4.58 17.65
N LYS A 5 -45.15 3.52 18.44
CA LYS A 5 -44.15 3.34 19.52
C LYS A 5 -44.16 4.22 20.78
N ASN A 6 -44.05 3.54 21.93
CA ASN A 6 -42.97 3.86 22.88
C ASN A 6 -42.50 2.69 23.79
N SER A 7 -41.21 2.74 24.09
CA SER A 7 -40.46 2.20 25.25
C SER A 7 -39.78 0.81 25.22
N ASN A 8 -38.45 0.90 25.08
CA ASN A 8 -37.35 0.37 25.93
C ASN A 8 -37.09 -1.14 26.09
N SER A 9 -35.93 -1.57 25.56
CA SER A 9 -34.82 -2.08 26.39
C SER A 9 -33.51 -2.26 25.58
N LYS A 10 -32.41 -1.67 26.09
CA LYS A 10 -30.97 -1.95 25.89
C LYS A 10 -30.58 -2.89 24.71
N SER A 11 -29.99 -2.33 23.66
CA SER A 11 -29.21 -3.10 22.66
C SER A 11 -27.70 -2.93 22.87
N PHE A 12 -27.03 -4.04 23.11
CA PHE A 12 -25.66 -4.27 22.67
C PHE A 12 -25.66 -4.09 21.15
N LEU A 13 -25.05 -3.01 20.64
CA LEU A 13 -24.86 -2.86 19.20
C LEU A 13 -23.68 -3.72 18.78
N GLN A 14 -24.01 -4.91 18.26
CA GLN A 14 -23.28 -5.53 17.16
C GLN A 14 -23.08 -4.47 16.07
N GLY A 15 -21.83 -4.07 15.85
CA GLY A 15 -21.47 -3.29 14.67
C GLY A 15 -21.48 -4.23 13.47
N GLU A 16 -22.59 -4.22 12.72
CA GLU A 16 -22.64 -4.67 11.34
C GLU A 16 -21.63 -3.85 10.53
N GLY A 17 -20.42 -4.37 10.37
CA GLY A 17 -19.47 -3.87 9.41
C GLY A 17 -20.02 -4.12 8.01
N THR A 18 -20.64 -3.11 7.40
CA THR A 18 -20.85 -3.07 5.96
C THR A 18 -19.52 -3.33 5.27
N TYR A 19 -19.40 -4.50 4.65
CA TYR A 19 -18.26 -4.88 3.82
C TYR A 19 -18.09 -3.84 2.71
N ILE A 20 -17.08 -2.99 2.87
CA ILE A 20 -16.53 -2.24 1.76
C ILE A 20 -15.80 -3.29 0.92
N LYS A 21 -16.41 -3.64 -0.22
CA LYS A 21 -15.76 -4.36 -1.32
C LYS A 21 -14.42 -3.66 -1.54
N PHE A 22 -13.31 -4.37 -1.33
CA PHE A 22 -11.96 -3.82 -1.41
C PHE A 22 -11.86 -2.98 -2.69
N ASP A 23 -11.70 -1.67 -2.54
CA ASP A 23 -11.60 -0.75 -3.65
C ASP A 23 -10.18 -0.90 -4.20
N GLY A 24 -10.06 -1.54 -5.36
CA GLY A 24 -8.79 -1.82 -6.03
C GLY A 24 -8.07 -0.58 -6.58
N THR A 25 -8.49 0.63 -6.23
CA THR A 25 -7.91 1.86 -6.78
C THR A 25 -6.59 2.30 -6.17
N GLN A 26 -6.01 1.60 -5.17
CA GLN A 26 -4.80 2.12 -4.51
C GLN A 26 -3.78 1.08 -3.96
N ARG A 27 -3.76 -0.17 -4.46
CA ARG A 27 -2.63 -1.10 -4.19
C ARG A 27 -2.02 -1.61 -5.50
N ILE A 28 -0.73 -1.35 -5.65
CA ILE A 28 0.09 -1.72 -6.81
C ILE A 28 0.45 -3.20 -6.72
N CYS A 29 -0.06 -4.00 -7.65
CA CYS A 29 -0.03 -5.47 -7.62
C CYS A 29 0.20 -6.01 -9.05
N LEU A 30 0.78 -7.21 -9.22
CA LEU A 30 0.89 -7.84 -10.55
C LEU A 30 -0.49 -8.24 -11.11
N TYR A 31 -1.48 -8.33 -10.23
CA TYR A 31 -2.85 -8.74 -10.51
C TYR A 31 -3.83 -7.65 -10.09
N THR A 32 -4.79 -7.33 -10.95
CA THR A 32 -5.80 -6.29 -10.70
C THR A 32 -7.21 -6.90 -10.68
N GLN A 33 -8.24 -6.10 -10.37
CA GLN A 33 -9.62 -6.60 -10.32
C GLN A 33 -10.19 -6.91 -11.71
N GLU A 34 -9.56 -6.42 -12.77
CA GLU A 34 -9.91 -6.73 -14.15
C GLU A 34 -9.41 -8.12 -14.59
N ASP A 35 -8.46 -8.69 -13.85
CA ASP A 35 -7.98 -10.05 -14.05
C ASP A 35 -8.99 -11.06 -13.48
N ASP A 36 -9.04 -12.27 -14.05
CA ASP A 36 -9.86 -13.36 -13.50
C ASP A 36 -9.19 -14.05 -12.28
N VAL A 37 -8.12 -13.46 -11.74
CA VAL A 37 -7.35 -13.93 -10.57
C VAL A 37 -7.90 -13.29 -9.30
N ASN A 38 -8.24 -14.10 -8.28
CA ASN A 38 -8.66 -13.58 -6.98
C ASN A 38 -7.46 -13.02 -6.21
N VAL A 39 -7.42 -11.71 -5.94
CA VAL A 39 -6.33 -11.07 -5.19
C VAL A 39 -6.56 -11.24 -3.69
N LEU A 40 -5.64 -11.94 -3.04
CA LEU A 40 -5.69 -12.25 -1.61
C LEU A 40 -4.71 -11.38 -0.83
N THR A 41 -5.12 -11.01 0.37
CA THR A 41 -4.40 -10.21 1.36
C THR A 41 -4.58 -10.85 2.74
N ALA A 42 -3.75 -10.47 3.70
CA ALA A 42 -3.91 -10.90 5.10
C ALA A 42 -5.32 -10.62 5.66
N PHE A 43 -6.04 -9.63 5.12
CA PHE A 43 -7.38 -9.24 5.57
C PHE A 43 -8.51 -10.13 5.02
N ASN A 44 -8.39 -10.62 3.78
CA ASN A 44 -9.45 -11.41 3.14
C ASN A 44 -9.13 -12.90 3.03
N PHE A 45 -7.86 -13.33 3.16
CA PHE A 45 -7.44 -14.72 2.96
C PHE A 45 -8.28 -15.69 3.78
N LYS A 46 -8.52 -15.36 5.06
CA LYS A 46 -9.32 -16.20 5.95
C LYS A 46 -10.71 -16.48 5.38
N ASN A 47 -11.35 -15.43 4.89
CA ASN A 47 -12.68 -15.50 4.33
C ASN A 47 -12.65 -16.18 2.97
N GLU A 48 -11.64 -16.00 2.14
CA GLU A 48 -11.65 -16.53 0.76
C GLU A 48 -11.18 -17.98 0.63
N ILE A 49 -10.44 -18.49 1.62
CA ILE A 49 -9.81 -19.83 1.58
C ILE A 49 -10.43 -20.82 2.56
N TYR A 50 -10.62 -20.44 3.83
CA TYR A 50 -11.05 -21.41 4.84
C TYR A 50 -12.54 -21.73 4.75
N GLY A 51 -12.89 -23.01 4.90
CA GLY A 51 -14.27 -23.47 4.96
C GLY A 51 -15.07 -23.29 3.66
N ARG A 52 -14.40 -23.07 2.52
CA ARG A 52 -15.06 -22.87 1.22
C ARG A 52 -15.35 -24.20 0.54
N SER A 53 -16.51 -24.30 -0.13
CA SER A 53 -16.92 -25.51 -0.84
C SER A 53 -16.13 -25.77 -2.14
N TYR A 54 -15.28 -24.83 -2.54
CA TYR A 54 -14.38 -24.94 -3.68
C TYR A 54 -12.93 -25.02 -3.18
N ALA A 55 -12.05 -25.61 -3.98
CA ALA A 55 -10.62 -25.56 -3.74
C ALA A 55 -10.03 -24.24 -4.25
N SER A 56 -8.83 -23.87 -3.79
CA SER A 56 -8.09 -22.73 -4.31
C SER A 56 -6.67 -23.11 -4.71
N LEU A 57 -6.28 -22.73 -5.92
CA LEU A 57 -4.90 -22.77 -6.38
C LEU A 57 -4.32 -21.35 -6.27
N VAL A 58 -3.40 -21.15 -5.33
CA VAL A 58 -2.90 -19.83 -4.94
C VAL A 58 -1.43 -19.71 -5.32
N GLU A 59 -1.10 -18.65 -6.05
CA GLU A 59 0.29 -18.23 -6.24
C GLU A 59 0.72 -17.27 -5.13
N PHE A 60 1.77 -17.61 -4.41
CA PHE A 60 2.51 -16.68 -3.56
C PHE A 60 3.70 -16.13 -4.34
N TYR A 61 3.76 -14.81 -4.48
CA TYR A 61 4.75 -14.14 -5.32
C TYR A 61 5.31 -12.88 -4.65
N ASN A 62 6.37 -12.31 -5.20
CA ASN A 62 6.85 -10.97 -4.84
C ASN A 62 6.78 -10.05 -6.06
N SER A 63 6.15 -8.88 -5.92
CA SER A 63 5.92 -7.95 -7.03
C SER A 63 7.18 -7.42 -7.72
N TRP A 64 8.32 -7.37 -7.02
CA TRP A 64 9.63 -6.98 -7.54
C TRP A 64 10.47 -8.15 -8.10
N CYS A 65 10.00 -9.39 -7.98
CA CYS A 65 10.73 -10.55 -8.49
C CYS A 65 10.54 -10.69 -10.01
N GLY A 66 11.62 -10.62 -10.78
CA GLY A 66 11.58 -10.75 -12.25
C GLY A 66 10.99 -12.08 -12.75
N PHE A 67 11.16 -13.19 -12.01
CA PHE A 67 10.49 -14.46 -12.37
C PHE A 67 8.97 -14.39 -12.14
N CYS A 68 8.51 -13.76 -11.06
CA CYS A 68 7.08 -13.56 -10.79
C CYS A 68 6.44 -12.64 -11.84
N GLN A 69 7.14 -11.56 -12.22
CA GLN A 69 6.70 -10.65 -13.28
C GLN A 69 6.54 -11.37 -14.63
N ARG A 70 7.47 -12.29 -14.95
CA ARG A 70 7.38 -13.15 -16.16
C ARG A 70 6.29 -14.21 -16.06
N PHE A 71 6.02 -14.70 -14.85
CA PHE A 71 5.00 -15.72 -14.58
C PHE A 71 3.58 -15.17 -14.67
N ALA A 72 3.36 -13.93 -14.23
CA ALA A 72 2.01 -13.37 -14.10
C ALA A 72 1.14 -13.44 -15.37
N PRO A 73 1.64 -13.21 -16.59
CA PRO A 73 0.86 -13.38 -17.81
C PRO A 73 0.30 -14.81 -18.00
N SER A 74 1.07 -15.85 -17.70
CA SER A 74 0.58 -17.24 -17.81
C SER A 74 -0.41 -17.58 -16.71
N TRP A 75 -0.25 -17.00 -15.52
CA TRP A 75 -1.21 -17.17 -14.41
C TRP A 75 -2.57 -16.52 -14.70
N LYS A 76 -2.56 -15.29 -15.23
CA LYS A 76 -3.78 -14.60 -15.71
C LYS A 76 -4.48 -15.38 -16.82
N ALA A 77 -3.69 -15.91 -17.76
CA ALA A 77 -4.20 -16.73 -18.85
C ALA A 77 -4.84 -18.03 -18.34
N LEU A 78 -4.20 -18.73 -17.38
CA LEU A 78 -4.78 -19.90 -16.73
C LEU A 78 -6.12 -19.55 -16.08
N ALA A 79 -6.18 -18.52 -15.24
CA ALA A 79 -7.40 -18.11 -14.54
C ALA A 79 -8.55 -17.78 -15.53
N THR A 80 -8.22 -17.18 -16.67
CA THR A 80 -9.17 -16.90 -17.75
C THR A 80 -9.66 -18.19 -18.42
N ASP A 81 -8.74 -19.09 -18.75
CA ASP A 81 -9.00 -20.34 -19.48
C ASP A 81 -9.80 -21.36 -18.66
N ILE A 82 -9.65 -21.36 -17.33
CA ILE A 82 -10.42 -22.21 -16.41
C ILE A 82 -11.52 -21.46 -15.65
N LYS A 83 -11.96 -20.31 -16.16
CA LYS A 83 -12.97 -19.47 -15.50
C LYS A 83 -14.29 -20.20 -15.22
N GLU A 84 -14.69 -21.12 -16.10
CA GLU A 84 -15.89 -21.95 -15.93
C GLU A 84 -15.78 -22.88 -14.70
N TRP A 85 -14.55 -23.19 -14.26
CA TRP A 85 -14.28 -24.06 -13.11
C TRP A 85 -14.33 -23.34 -11.77
N LYS A 86 -14.55 -22.02 -11.75
CA LYS A 86 -14.46 -21.17 -10.54
C LYS A 86 -15.27 -21.68 -9.34
N HIS A 87 -16.39 -22.34 -9.59
CA HIS A 87 -17.26 -22.93 -8.56
C HIS A 87 -16.69 -24.21 -7.92
N MET A 88 -15.69 -24.85 -8.56
CA MET A 88 -14.98 -26.03 -8.07
C MET A 88 -13.54 -25.71 -7.64
N VAL A 89 -12.86 -24.84 -8.39
CA VAL A 89 -11.49 -24.38 -8.12
C VAL A 89 -11.31 -22.91 -8.45
N ASN A 90 -10.87 -22.13 -7.46
CA ASN A 90 -10.54 -20.73 -7.59
C ASN A 90 -9.03 -20.55 -7.88
N VAL A 91 -8.67 -19.63 -8.79
CA VAL A 91 -7.27 -19.24 -9.01
C VAL A 91 -7.03 -17.92 -8.30
N ALA A 92 -5.99 -17.86 -7.46
CA ALA A 92 -5.72 -16.70 -6.63
C ALA A 92 -4.23 -16.33 -6.60
N ALA A 93 -3.93 -15.14 -6.08
CA ALA A 93 -2.56 -14.67 -5.88
C ALA A 93 -2.40 -13.85 -4.60
N VAL A 94 -1.22 -13.94 -3.98
CA VAL A 94 -0.81 -13.22 -2.76
C VAL A 94 0.55 -12.54 -3.00
N ASP A 95 0.61 -11.22 -2.84
CA ASP A 95 1.89 -10.48 -2.87
C ASP A 95 2.58 -10.52 -1.50
N CYS A 96 3.62 -11.33 -1.37
CA CYS A 96 4.44 -11.41 -0.16
C CYS A 96 5.45 -10.28 -0.02
N ALA A 97 5.58 -9.40 -1.04
CA ALA A 97 6.33 -8.16 -0.91
C ALA A 97 5.53 -7.06 -0.17
N ASP A 98 4.25 -7.30 0.13
CA ASP A 98 3.45 -6.43 1.01
C ASP A 98 3.78 -6.72 2.47
N ASP A 99 4.18 -5.68 3.21
CA ASP A 99 4.47 -5.77 4.64
C ASP A 99 3.25 -6.33 5.40
N ASP A 100 2.03 -5.96 4.99
CA ASP A 100 0.78 -6.46 5.57
C ASP A 100 0.62 -7.98 5.38
N ASN A 101 1.13 -8.53 4.27
CA ASN A 101 1.06 -9.96 3.95
C ASN A 101 2.26 -10.74 4.47
N SER A 102 3.32 -10.05 4.91
CA SER A 102 4.60 -10.68 5.25
C SER A 102 4.47 -11.75 6.35
N GLN A 103 3.63 -11.52 7.37
CA GLN A 103 3.38 -12.50 8.42
C GLN A 103 2.68 -13.74 7.88
N MET A 104 1.62 -13.56 7.08
CA MET A 104 0.90 -14.66 6.45
C MET A 104 1.82 -15.51 5.57
N CYS A 105 2.69 -14.88 4.77
CA CYS A 105 3.65 -15.61 3.94
C CYS A 105 4.70 -16.38 4.75
N ARG A 106 5.07 -15.90 5.95
CA ARG A 106 5.90 -16.66 6.90
C ARG A 106 5.13 -17.84 7.47
N ASP A 107 3.87 -17.65 7.87
CA ASP A 107 3.03 -18.70 8.45
C ASP A 107 2.75 -19.84 7.46
N PHE A 108 2.70 -19.54 6.16
CA PHE A 108 2.59 -20.54 5.08
C PHE A 108 3.94 -21.11 4.61
N GLU A 109 5.05 -20.73 5.26
CA GLU A 109 6.42 -21.17 4.95
C GLU A 109 6.82 -20.92 3.49
N ILE A 110 6.48 -19.75 2.95
CA ILE A 110 6.84 -19.39 1.58
C ILE A 110 8.30 -18.92 1.52
N MET A 111 9.18 -19.85 1.12
CA MET A 111 10.64 -19.62 1.10
C MET A 111 11.19 -19.21 -0.28
N ALA A 112 10.39 -19.32 -1.34
CA ALA A 112 10.77 -18.97 -2.71
C ALA A 112 9.58 -18.45 -3.50
N TYR A 113 9.85 -17.72 -4.58
CA TYR A 113 8.82 -17.10 -5.42
C TYR A 113 9.06 -17.34 -6.91
N PRO A 114 8.01 -17.54 -7.73
CA PRO A 114 6.64 -17.80 -7.29
C PRO A 114 6.50 -19.23 -6.72
N THR A 115 5.66 -19.42 -5.71
CA THR A 115 5.29 -20.74 -5.13
C THR A 115 3.80 -20.96 -5.28
N LEU A 116 3.38 -22.15 -5.69
CA LEU A 116 1.97 -22.48 -5.85
C LEU A 116 1.52 -23.43 -4.75
N ARG A 117 0.44 -23.07 -4.05
CA ARG A 117 -0.22 -23.92 -3.05
C ARG A 117 -1.64 -24.23 -3.47
N TYR A 118 -2.02 -25.50 -3.29
CA TYR A 118 -3.39 -25.96 -3.44
C TYR A 118 -4.03 -26.14 -2.07
N PHE A 119 -5.17 -25.50 -1.89
CA PHE A 119 -6.04 -25.61 -0.72
C PHE A 119 -7.31 -26.34 -1.14
N HIS A 120 -7.55 -27.53 -0.62
CA HIS A 120 -8.73 -28.33 -0.97
C HIS A 120 -10.02 -27.69 -0.43
N GLU A 121 -11.19 -28.20 -0.83
CA GLU A 121 -12.47 -27.74 -0.30
C GLU A 121 -12.61 -28.00 1.20
N ASN A 122 -13.29 -27.10 1.91
CA ASN A 122 -13.45 -27.09 3.36
C ASN A 122 -12.12 -27.05 4.11
N TYR A 123 -11.09 -26.44 3.50
CA TYR A 123 -9.79 -26.24 4.13
C TYR A 123 -9.92 -25.60 5.51
N LYS A 124 -9.26 -26.17 6.50
CA LYS A 124 -9.30 -25.69 7.89
C LYS A 124 -8.02 -24.96 8.25
N GLN A 125 -8.15 -23.95 9.10
CA GLN A 125 -7.01 -23.26 9.66
C GLN A 125 -6.41 -24.13 10.77
N GLU A 126 -5.24 -24.70 10.51
CA GLU A 126 -4.47 -25.52 11.45
C GLU A 126 -3.00 -25.10 11.38
N THR A 127 -2.27 -25.15 12.50
CA THR A 127 -0.89 -24.62 12.61
C THR A 127 0.13 -25.32 11.72
N GLU A 128 -0.10 -26.58 11.35
CA GLU A 128 0.81 -27.37 10.49
C GLU A 128 0.28 -27.53 9.06
N ASN A 129 -0.95 -27.09 8.80
CA ASN A 129 -1.56 -27.22 7.48
C ASN A 129 -1.34 -25.93 6.69
N ILE A 130 -0.34 -25.98 5.80
CA ILE A 130 0.09 -24.85 4.96
C ILE A 130 -0.34 -25.01 3.49
N GLY A 131 -1.18 -25.98 3.19
CA GLY A 131 -1.61 -26.34 1.83
C GLY A 131 -0.59 -27.24 1.13
N VAL A 132 -0.97 -27.75 -0.04
CA VAL A 132 -0.16 -28.72 -0.79
C VAL A 132 0.62 -28.00 -1.89
N ASP A 133 1.93 -28.21 -1.95
CA ASP A 133 2.76 -27.68 -3.04
C ASP A 133 2.32 -28.22 -4.41
N VAL A 134 2.22 -27.33 -5.39
CA VAL A 134 1.97 -27.67 -6.78
C VAL A 134 3.14 -27.17 -7.64
N GLU A 135 3.68 -28.05 -8.46
CA GLU A 135 4.74 -27.67 -9.40
C GLU A 135 4.23 -26.69 -10.46
N LYS A 136 5.07 -25.72 -10.79
CA LYS A 136 4.82 -24.76 -11.87
C LYS A 136 4.94 -25.47 -13.23
N GLY A 137 4.01 -25.20 -14.12
CA GLY A 137 4.13 -25.53 -15.54
C GLY A 137 5.01 -24.53 -16.30
N ASP A 138 5.46 -24.90 -17.50
CA ASP A 138 6.19 -24.00 -18.40
C ASP A 138 5.28 -23.01 -19.13
N ASP A 139 4.00 -23.36 -19.28
CA ASP A 139 2.98 -22.66 -20.04
C ASP A 139 1.58 -22.95 -19.46
N VAL A 140 0.55 -22.29 -20.01
CA VAL A 140 -0.85 -22.40 -19.56
C VAL A 140 -1.33 -23.85 -19.58
N TYR A 141 -1.01 -24.61 -20.64
CA TYR A 141 -1.37 -26.02 -20.77
C TYR A 141 -0.74 -26.86 -19.65
N SER A 142 0.55 -26.65 -19.38
CA SER A 142 1.29 -27.35 -18.34
C SER A 142 0.78 -27.01 -16.94
N HIS A 143 0.42 -25.75 -16.67
CA HIS A 143 -0.22 -25.37 -15.40
C HIS A 143 -1.53 -26.12 -15.19
N LYS A 144 -2.38 -26.14 -16.22
CA LYS A 144 -3.66 -26.84 -16.18
C LYS A 144 -3.49 -28.33 -15.98
N LYS A 145 -2.53 -28.96 -16.68
CA LYS A 145 -2.17 -30.37 -16.50
C LYS A 145 -1.77 -30.68 -15.06
N LYS A 146 -0.93 -29.84 -14.44
CA LYS A 146 -0.51 -29.99 -13.03
C LYS A 146 -1.69 -29.83 -12.06
N LEU A 147 -2.60 -28.89 -12.31
CA LEU A 147 -3.82 -28.74 -11.53
C LEU A 147 -4.73 -29.98 -11.64
N ILE A 148 -4.98 -30.48 -12.85
CA ILE A 148 -5.77 -31.71 -13.05
C ILE A 148 -5.12 -32.90 -12.33
N GLN A 149 -3.80 -33.04 -12.41
CA GLN A 149 -3.07 -34.08 -11.69
C GLN A 149 -3.25 -33.97 -10.17
N ARG A 150 -3.22 -32.76 -9.60
CA ARG A 150 -3.53 -32.53 -8.18
C ARG A 150 -4.96 -32.93 -7.85
N ILE A 151 -5.94 -32.55 -8.67
CA ILE A 151 -7.36 -32.93 -8.46
C ILE A 151 -7.54 -34.46 -8.50
N VAL A 152 -6.91 -35.14 -9.47
CA VAL A 152 -6.94 -36.61 -9.56
C VAL A 152 -6.32 -37.24 -8.29
N GLN A 153 -5.29 -36.63 -7.73
CA GLN A 153 -4.68 -37.08 -6.47
C GLN A 153 -5.61 -36.84 -5.27
N GLU A 154 -6.31 -35.70 -5.19
CA GLU A 154 -7.35 -35.45 -4.17
C GLU A 154 -8.43 -36.54 -4.18
N GLN A 155 -8.88 -36.94 -5.37
CA GLN A 155 -9.90 -37.98 -5.52
C GLN A 155 -9.42 -39.36 -5.06
N LYS A 156 -8.13 -39.68 -5.22
CA LYS A 156 -7.55 -40.92 -4.67
C LYS A 156 -7.49 -40.91 -3.15
N GLU A 157 -7.42 -39.72 -2.56
CA GLU A 157 -7.44 -39.51 -1.11
C GLU A 157 -8.87 -39.30 -0.57
N HIS A 158 -9.89 -39.63 -1.37
CA HIS A 158 -11.32 -39.51 -1.03
C HIS A 158 -11.79 -38.08 -0.74
N ARG A 159 -11.14 -37.08 -1.35
CA ARG A 159 -11.55 -35.66 -1.37
C ARG A 159 -12.00 -35.24 -2.77
N GLY A 160 -12.38 -33.98 -2.95
CA GLY A 160 -12.72 -33.41 -4.26
C GLY A 160 -14.11 -33.81 -4.77
N VAL A 161 -15.08 -33.97 -3.87
CA VAL A 161 -16.45 -34.43 -4.19
C VAL A 161 -17.22 -33.47 -5.12
N GLN A 162 -16.79 -32.21 -5.19
CA GLN A 162 -17.32 -31.19 -6.08
C GLN A 162 -16.89 -31.37 -7.54
N TYR A 163 -15.82 -32.13 -7.80
CA TYR A 163 -15.33 -32.39 -9.15
C TYR A 163 -16.07 -33.56 -9.79
N PRO A 164 -16.23 -33.58 -11.12
CA PRO A 164 -16.57 -34.80 -11.83
C PRO A 164 -15.49 -35.86 -11.56
N ASN A 165 -15.83 -37.14 -11.70
CA ASN A 165 -14.82 -38.19 -11.62
C ASN A 165 -13.76 -37.94 -12.70
N LEU A 166 -12.48 -37.80 -12.31
CA LEU A 166 -11.35 -37.62 -13.21
C LEU A 166 -10.39 -38.82 -13.17
N GLN A 167 -10.74 -39.93 -12.51
CA GLN A 167 -9.96 -41.16 -12.64
C GLN A 167 -10.14 -41.73 -14.06
N PRO A 168 -9.06 -42.10 -14.76
CA PRO A 168 -9.15 -42.74 -16.07
C PRO A 168 -9.97 -44.03 -16.01
N VAL A 169 -10.71 -44.31 -17.08
CA VAL A 169 -11.45 -45.56 -17.24
C VAL A 169 -10.47 -46.68 -17.57
N THR A 170 -10.39 -47.67 -16.69
CA THR A 170 -9.54 -48.86 -16.86
C THR A 170 -10.31 -50.10 -17.29
N SER A 171 -11.61 -50.21 -16.95
CA SER A 171 -12.42 -51.38 -17.31
C SER A 171 -12.80 -51.36 -18.80
N PRO A 172 -12.71 -52.50 -19.51
CA PRO A 172 -13.24 -52.65 -20.86
C PRO A 172 -14.76 -52.80 -20.89
N ASP A 173 -15.43 -53.02 -19.76
CA ASP A 173 -16.88 -53.25 -19.71
C ASP A 173 -17.67 -51.94 -19.80
N ILE A 174 -18.36 -51.75 -20.92
CA ILE A 174 -19.22 -50.59 -21.19
C ILE A 174 -20.41 -50.56 -20.22
N ASN A 175 -20.90 -51.72 -19.77
CA ASN A 175 -21.98 -51.79 -18.80
C ASN A 175 -21.53 -51.19 -17.48
N GLU A 176 -20.33 -51.52 -17.03
CA GLU A 176 -19.76 -50.96 -15.80
C GLU A 176 -19.63 -49.44 -15.90
N LEU A 177 -19.29 -48.92 -17.08
CA LEU A 177 -19.18 -47.47 -17.31
C LEU A 177 -20.54 -46.77 -17.24
N TYR A 178 -21.58 -47.40 -17.77
CA TYR A 178 -22.96 -46.93 -17.69
C TYR A 178 -23.50 -47.02 -16.26
N ASP A 179 -23.28 -48.14 -15.58
CA ASP A 179 -23.79 -48.41 -14.23
C ASP A 179 -23.11 -47.52 -13.17
N LYS A 180 -21.85 -47.10 -13.41
CA LYS A 180 -21.12 -46.13 -12.58
C LYS A 180 -21.39 -44.66 -12.93
N ALA A 181 -22.17 -44.38 -13.99
CA ALA A 181 -22.50 -43.00 -14.34
C ALA A 181 -23.41 -42.35 -13.29
N PRO A 182 -23.36 -41.01 -13.12
CA PRO A 182 -24.28 -40.31 -12.24
C PRO A 182 -25.75 -40.60 -12.56
N LYS A 183 -26.61 -40.62 -11.53
CA LYS A 183 -28.04 -40.84 -11.73
C LYS A 183 -28.62 -39.77 -12.66
N GLY A 184 -29.38 -40.22 -13.67
CA GLY A 184 -29.98 -39.34 -14.68
C GLY A 184 -29.09 -39.07 -15.90
N THR A 185 -27.85 -39.60 -15.93
CA THR A 185 -27.03 -39.57 -17.14
C THR A 185 -27.69 -40.42 -18.24
N LYS A 186 -27.90 -39.80 -19.40
CA LYS A 186 -28.41 -40.45 -20.63
C LYS A 186 -27.31 -40.69 -21.66
N TYR A 187 -26.28 -39.85 -21.66
CA TYR A 187 -25.19 -39.90 -22.62
C TYR A 187 -23.85 -39.82 -21.90
N THR A 188 -22.96 -40.77 -22.17
CA THR A 188 -21.59 -40.72 -21.68
C THR A 188 -20.64 -40.47 -22.84
N PHE A 189 -20.00 -39.31 -22.87
CA PHE A 189 -18.95 -39.02 -23.83
C PHE A 189 -17.65 -39.62 -23.32
N LEU A 190 -17.04 -40.50 -24.10
CA LEU A 190 -15.79 -41.16 -23.77
C LEU A 190 -14.70 -40.69 -24.74
N ILE A 191 -13.67 -40.05 -24.19
CA ILE A 191 -12.47 -39.66 -24.92
C ILE A 191 -11.43 -40.76 -24.78
N LEU A 192 -10.99 -41.32 -25.90
CA LEU A 192 -9.86 -42.23 -25.97
C LEU A 192 -8.64 -41.41 -26.31
N GLU A 193 -7.81 -41.14 -25.31
CA GLU A 193 -6.65 -40.26 -25.44
C GLU A 193 -5.34 -40.96 -25.09
N ASP A 194 -4.22 -40.32 -25.44
CA ASP A 194 -2.89 -40.80 -25.09
C ASP A 194 -2.48 -40.29 -23.70
N ASN A 195 -1.39 -40.83 -23.14
CA ASN A 195 -0.89 -40.40 -21.81
C ASN A 195 -0.43 -38.92 -21.77
N ASN A 196 -0.30 -38.26 -22.92
CA ASN A 196 0.29 -36.93 -23.01
C ASN A 196 -0.77 -35.81 -23.04
N THR A 197 -1.98 -36.14 -23.46
CA THR A 197 -3.14 -35.25 -23.57
C THR A 197 -4.01 -35.26 -22.31
N ILE A 198 -4.77 -34.19 -22.11
CA ILE A 198 -5.70 -34.00 -20.98
C ILE A 198 -7.10 -33.56 -21.45
N ILE A 199 -7.41 -33.77 -22.74
CA ILE A 199 -8.61 -33.24 -23.39
C ILE A 199 -9.87 -33.78 -22.67
N GLY A 200 -9.87 -35.07 -22.34
CA GLY A 200 -10.98 -35.71 -21.66
C GLY A 200 -11.23 -35.16 -20.26
N ALA A 201 -10.17 -34.94 -19.49
CA ALA A 201 -10.27 -34.35 -18.15
C ALA A 201 -10.73 -32.89 -18.20
N GLU A 202 -10.21 -32.09 -19.15
CA GLU A 202 -10.64 -30.71 -19.36
C GLU A 202 -12.13 -30.63 -19.71
N LEU A 203 -12.60 -31.46 -20.65
CA LEU A 203 -14.01 -31.48 -21.05
C LEU A 203 -14.93 -31.93 -19.91
N ALA A 204 -14.47 -32.86 -19.07
CA ALA A 204 -15.24 -33.27 -17.90
C ALA A 204 -15.46 -32.10 -16.94
N LEU A 205 -14.44 -31.27 -16.72
CA LEU A 205 -14.54 -30.07 -15.90
C LEU A 205 -15.36 -28.96 -16.57
N ASP A 206 -15.17 -28.71 -17.87
CA ASP A 206 -15.90 -27.69 -18.64
C ASP A 206 -17.41 -28.01 -18.72
N LEU A 207 -17.78 -29.30 -18.78
CA LEU A 207 -19.16 -29.74 -19.04
C LEU A 207 -19.88 -30.31 -17.81
N VAL A 208 -19.30 -30.19 -16.60
CA VAL A 208 -19.89 -30.70 -15.35
C VAL A 208 -21.31 -30.16 -15.10
N GLY A 209 -21.59 -28.94 -15.53
CA GLY A 209 -22.90 -28.28 -15.37
C GLY A 209 -23.95 -28.67 -16.43
N VAL A 210 -23.61 -29.48 -17.44
CA VAL A 210 -24.55 -29.87 -18.49
C VAL A 210 -25.36 -31.10 -18.05
N HIS A 211 -26.67 -30.94 -17.89
CA HIS A 211 -27.56 -32.01 -17.46
C HIS A 211 -27.64 -33.18 -18.47
N ASN A 212 -27.97 -34.38 -17.96
CA ASN A 212 -28.14 -35.63 -18.70
C ASN A 212 -26.88 -36.20 -19.37
N ILE A 213 -25.72 -35.55 -19.23
CA ILE A 213 -24.47 -36.04 -19.82
C ILE A 213 -23.41 -36.28 -18.76
N THR A 214 -22.42 -37.10 -19.08
CA THR A 214 -21.16 -37.14 -18.35
C THR A 214 -20.02 -37.30 -19.34
N VAL A 215 -18.84 -36.82 -18.99
CA VAL A 215 -17.63 -36.97 -19.81
C VAL A 215 -16.63 -37.81 -19.02
N ARG A 216 -16.09 -38.82 -19.67
CA ARG A 216 -15.10 -39.74 -19.14
C ARG A 216 -13.98 -39.88 -20.15
N TYR A 217 -12.84 -40.37 -19.69
CA TYR A 217 -11.71 -40.58 -20.57
C TYR A 217 -10.93 -41.82 -20.18
N THR A 218 -10.21 -42.35 -21.15
CA THR A 218 -9.34 -43.51 -20.97
C THR A 218 -7.99 -43.24 -21.61
N GLN A 219 -6.94 -43.82 -21.03
CA GLN A 219 -5.56 -43.66 -21.46
C GLN A 219 -4.97 -45.02 -21.78
N ASN A 220 -4.44 -45.18 -23.00
CA ASN A 220 -3.77 -46.41 -23.47
C ASN A 220 -4.58 -47.73 -23.27
N ASN A 221 -5.91 -47.67 -23.16
CA ASN A 221 -6.73 -48.86 -22.98
C ASN A 221 -7.07 -49.50 -24.33
N THR A 222 -6.23 -50.42 -24.77
CA THR A 222 -6.39 -51.16 -26.03
C THR A 222 -7.67 -52.01 -26.06
N GLU A 223 -8.18 -52.45 -24.91
CA GLU A 223 -9.34 -53.33 -24.85
C GLU A 223 -10.65 -52.62 -25.23
N LEU A 224 -10.80 -51.33 -24.89
CA LEU A 224 -11.92 -50.49 -25.36
C LEU A 224 -11.80 -50.10 -26.85
N THR A 225 -10.61 -50.19 -27.43
CA THR A 225 -10.38 -49.89 -28.86
C THR A 225 -10.72 -51.05 -29.78
N LEU A 226 -10.70 -52.29 -29.27
CA LEU A 226 -10.96 -53.50 -30.06
C LEU A 226 -12.39 -53.56 -30.64
N PRO A 227 -13.47 -53.27 -29.87
CA PRO A 227 -14.83 -53.27 -30.41
C PRO A 227 -15.11 -52.06 -31.33
N THR A 228 -14.37 -50.96 -31.15
CA THR A 228 -14.68 -49.67 -31.79
C THR A 228 -13.96 -49.45 -33.13
N GLN A 229 -12.96 -50.28 -33.48
CA GLN A 229 -12.17 -50.17 -34.72
C GLN A 229 -11.52 -48.79 -34.94
N ILE A 230 -11.33 -48.00 -33.89
CA ILE A 230 -10.73 -46.66 -33.94
C ILE A 230 -9.26 -46.76 -34.35
N LYS A 231 -8.83 -45.95 -35.32
CA LYS A 231 -7.46 -45.97 -35.85
C LYS A 231 -6.66 -44.72 -35.52
N LYS A 232 -7.30 -43.58 -35.25
CA LYS A 232 -6.63 -42.32 -34.94
C LYS A 232 -7.06 -41.76 -33.60
N PHE A 233 -6.07 -41.50 -32.75
CA PHE A 233 -6.24 -40.94 -31.41
C PHE A 233 -5.73 -39.49 -31.36
N PRO A 234 -6.26 -38.63 -30.45
CA PRO A 234 -7.41 -38.88 -29.59
C PRO A 234 -8.71 -39.06 -30.38
N ALA A 235 -9.65 -39.84 -29.85
CA ALA A 235 -10.96 -40.07 -30.45
C ALA A 235 -12.09 -39.77 -29.47
N LEU A 236 -13.17 -39.16 -29.97
CA LEU A 236 -14.38 -38.86 -29.22
C LEU A 236 -15.49 -39.83 -29.59
N THR A 237 -16.02 -40.51 -28.58
CA THR A 237 -17.16 -41.41 -28.70
C THR A 237 -18.28 -41.00 -27.75
N VAL A 238 -19.50 -41.47 -28.00
CA VAL A 238 -20.64 -41.34 -27.11
C VAL A 238 -21.30 -42.70 -26.90
N ILE A 239 -21.65 -42.98 -25.65
CA ILE A 239 -22.48 -44.12 -25.24
C ILE A 239 -23.89 -43.56 -24.99
N ASP A 240 -24.86 -44.03 -25.75
CA ASP A 240 -26.26 -43.62 -25.62
C ASP A 240 -27.01 -44.38 -24.49
N TYR A 241 -28.28 -44.03 -24.29
CA TYR A 241 -29.12 -44.65 -23.27
C TYR A 241 -29.44 -46.13 -23.54
N ASN A 242 -29.26 -46.59 -24.77
CA ASN A 242 -29.39 -48.00 -25.18
C ASN A 242 -28.05 -48.76 -25.07
N LYS A 243 -27.02 -48.13 -24.50
CA LYS A 243 -25.66 -48.66 -24.37
C LYS A 243 -24.96 -48.89 -25.72
N ASN A 244 -25.40 -48.21 -26.78
CA ASN A 244 -24.69 -48.23 -28.07
C ASN A 244 -23.52 -47.25 -28.05
N ILE A 245 -22.39 -47.68 -28.60
CA ILE A 245 -21.24 -46.79 -28.84
C ILE A 245 -21.34 -46.21 -30.24
N LEU A 246 -21.28 -44.88 -30.33
CA LEU A 246 -21.14 -44.14 -31.58
C LEU A 246 -19.82 -43.35 -31.58
N ILE A 247 -19.07 -43.45 -32.67
CA ILE A 247 -17.86 -42.64 -32.88
C ILE A 247 -18.26 -41.30 -33.46
N LEU A 248 -17.98 -40.21 -32.74
CA LEU A 248 -18.30 -38.86 -33.18
C LEU A 248 -17.19 -38.26 -34.04
N LYS A 249 -15.94 -38.47 -33.64
CA LYS A 249 -14.77 -37.96 -34.36
C LYS A 249 -13.49 -38.69 -33.96
N GLU A 250 -12.72 -39.09 -34.96
CA GLU A 250 -11.31 -39.50 -34.79
C GLU A 250 -10.34 -38.32 -35.04
N ASN A 251 -9.13 -38.41 -34.48
CA ASN A 251 -8.10 -37.36 -34.58
C ASN A 251 -8.56 -36.01 -34.03
N VAL A 252 -9.07 -36.02 -32.81
CA VAL A 252 -9.48 -34.84 -32.04
C VAL A 252 -8.23 -34.21 -31.44
N THR A 253 -7.72 -33.18 -32.09
CA THR A 253 -6.42 -32.57 -31.72
C THR A 253 -6.55 -31.43 -30.71
N THR A 254 -7.76 -30.89 -30.48
CA THR A 254 -7.99 -29.80 -29.53
C THR A 254 -9.27 -30.00 -28.71
N LYS A 255 -9.31 -29.38 -27.53
CA LYS A 255 -10.48 -29.34 -26.65
C LYS A 255 -11.69 -28.72 -27.35
N GLU A 256 -11.50 -27.63 -28.09
CA GLU A 256 -12.56 -26.91 -28.79
C GLU A 256 -13.19 -27.77 -29.89
N MET A 257 -12.37 -28.56 -30.60
CA MET A 257 -12.87 -29.50 -31.61
C MET A 257 -13.79 -30.55 -30.97
N ALA A 258 -13.38 -31.10 -29.83
CA ALA A 258 -14.18 -32.06 -29.08
C ALA A 258 -15.48 -31.43 -28.56
N ARG A 259 -15.39 -30.27 -27.90
CA ARG A 259 -16.54 -29.52 -27.34
C ARG A 259 -17.56 -29.18 -28.42
N ASN A 260 -17.11 -28.74 -29.59
CA ASN A 260 -17.98 -28.43 -30.72
C ASN A 260 -18.70 -29.69 -31.24
N LYS A 261 -18.01 -30.83 -31.34
CA LYS A 261 -18.64 -32.10 -31.74
C LYS A 261 -19.66 -32.61 -30.72
N ILE A 262 -19.37 -32.46 -29.43
CA ILE A 262 -20.35 -32.73 -28.35
C ILE A 262 -21.58 -31.82 -28.52
N LYS A 263 -21.37 -30.52 -28.73
CA LYS A 263 -22.45 -29.55 -28.95
C LYS A 263 -23.31 -29.89 -30.18
N GLU A 264 -22.69 -30.23 -31.30
CA GLU A 264 -23.38 -30.65 -32.52
C GLU A 264 -24.27 -31.88 -32.29
N TYR A 265 -23.76 -32.88 -31.55
CA TYR A 265 -24.52 -34.09 -31.21
C TYR A 265 -25.71 -33.82 -30.27
N LEU A 266 -25.52 -32.92 -29.29
CA LEU A 266 -26.53 -32.60 -28.28
C LEU A 266 -27.60 -31.62 -28.75
N GLN A 267 -27.31 -30.80 -29.77
CA GLN A 267 -28.23 -29.82 -30.34
C GLN A 267 -29.60 -30.41 -30.77
N PRO A 268 -29.68 -31.49 -31.57
CA PRO A 268 -30.97 -32.09 -31.93
C PRO A 268 -31.71 -32.73 -30.74
N LEU A 269 -31.02 -32.97 -29.63
CA LEU A 269 -31.58 -33.53 -28.40
C LEU A 269 -32.10 -32.45 -27.43
N HIS A 270 -32.07 -31.17 -27.84
CA HIS A 270 -32.44 -30.02 -27.02
C HIS A 270 -31.63 -29.88 -25.72
N ILE A 271 -30.41 -30.43 -25.69
CA ILE A 271 -29.46 -30.26 -24.58
C ILE A 271 -28.50 -29.13 -24.95
N GLN A 272 -28.53 -28.05 -24.18
CA GLN A 272 -27.70 -26.88 -24.45
C GLN A 272 -26.30 -27.03 -23.84
N VAL A 273 -25.28 -26.78 -24.66
CA VAL A 273 -23.89 -26.66 -24.21
C VAL A 273 -23.53 -25.16 -24.19
N PRO A 274 -23.14 -24.59 -23.03
CA PRO A 274 -22.74 -23.20 -22.93
C PRO A 274 -21.63 -22.84 -23.92
N SER A 275 -21.65 -21.63 -24.49
CA SER A 275 -20.53 -21.15 -25.31
C SER A 275 -19.32 -20.89 -24.42
N ALA A 276 -18.12 -21.22 -24.91
CA ALA A 276 -16.89 -20.96 -24.17
C ALA A 276 -16.65 -19.45 -24.07
N THR A 277 -16.27 -18.98 -22.88
CA THR A 277 -15.92 -17.57 -22.69
C THR A 277 -14.56 -17.30 -23.34
N THR A 278 -14.49 -16.42 -24.35
CA THR A 278 -13.21 -16.03 -24.98
C THR A 278 -12.87 -14.59 -24.64
N LYS A 279 -11.68 -14.36 -24.07
CA LYS A 279 -11.07 -13.02 -24.00
C LYS A 279 -10.10 -12.84 -25.19
N PRO A 280 -10.08 -11.68 -25.85
CA PRO A 280 -9.04 -11.39 -26.84
C PRO A 280 -7.67 -11.28 -26.15
N ASN A 281 -6.59 -11.65 -26.86
CA ASN A 281 -5.19 -11.48 -26.43
C ASN A 281 -4.77 -12.24 -25.14
N ILE A 282 -5.27 -13.46 -24.94
CA ILE A 282 -4.76 -14.33 -23.87
C ILE A 282 -3.31 -14.72 -24.18
N PHE A 283 -2.44 -14.69 -23.16
CA PHE A 283 -1.03 -15.06 -23.30
C PHE A 283 -0.88 -16.51 -23.77
N THR A 284 -0.14 -16.71 -24.86
CA THR A 284 0.22 -18.02 -25.41
C THR A 284 1.75 -18.15 -25.47
N GLY A 285 2.32 -19.16 -24.82
CA GLY A 285 3.75 -19.44 -24.86
C GLY A 285 4.33 -19.79 -23.49
N LYS A 286 5.67 -19.91 -23.45
CA LYS A 286 6.39 -20.17 -22.20
C LYS A 286 6.57 -18.88 -21.40
N TRP A 287 6.20 -18.90 -20.13
CA TRP A 287 6.26 -17.71 -19.28
C TRP A 287 7.69 -17.18 -19.08
N ILE A 288 8.71 -18.04 -19.15
CA ILE A 288 10.13 -17.61 -19.07
C ILE A 288 10.52 -16.62 -20.18
N ASN A 289 9.78 -16.60 -21.29
CA ASN A 289 10.01 -15.70 -22.43
C ASN A 289 9.09 -14.46 -22.40
N ALA A 290 8.24 -14.31 -21.38
CA ALA A 290 7.37 -13.16 -21.27
C ALA A 290 8.18 -11.88 -21.04
N LYS A 291 7.72 -10.77 -21.61
CA LYS A 291 8.30 -9.45 -21.34
C LYS A 291 7.97 -9.05 -19.91
N VAL A 292 8.99 -8.61 -19.18
CA VAL A 292 8.84 -8.04 -17.84
C VAL A 292 8.31 -6.60 -17.98
N PRO A 293 7.19 -6.25 -17.34
CA PRO A 293 6.74 -4.86 -17.26
C PRO A 293 7.77 -4.01 -16.50
N ASP A 294 7.97 -2.75 -16.90
CA ASP A 294 8.75 -1.80 -16.08
C ASP A 294 7.94 -1.46 -14.83
N MET A 295 8.37 -2.00 -13.69
CA MET A 295 7.71 -1.82 -12.40
C MET A 295 8.36 -0.72 -11.56
N THR A 296 9.34 0.03 -12.10
CA THR A 296 10.11 1.02 -11.32
C THR A 296 9.20 2.09 -10.72
N GLU A 297 8.40 2.75 -11.55
CA GLU A 297 7.44 3.78 -11.12
C GLU A 297 6.43 3.24 -10.09
N LEU A 298 6.05 1.97 -10.26
CA LEU A 298 5.10 1.26 -9.40
C LEU A 298 5.73 0.93 -8.03
N MET A 299 6.98 0.48 -7.99
CA MET A 299 7.72 0.22 -6.76
C MET A 299 7.97 1.51 -5.99
N GLU A 300 8.40 2.57 -6.67
CA GLU A 300 8.60 3.87 -6.02
C GLU A 300 7.28 4.41 -5.44
N ALA A 301 6.15 4.22 -6.13
CA ALA A 301 4.85 4.62 -5.63
C ALA A 301 4.45 3.84 -4.36
N ARG A 302 4.76 2.53 -4.30
CA ARG A 302 4.56 1.72 -3.09
C ARG A 302 5.40 2.22 -1.92
N GLU A 303 6.69 2.48 -2.15
CA GLU A 303 7.58 2.97 -1.11
C GLU A 303 7.12 4.33 -0.57
N ARG A 304 6.65 5.22 -1.45
CA ARG A 304 6.05 6.52 -1.06
C ARG A 304 4.82 6.34 -0.17
N GLU A 305 3.93 5.41 -0.49
CA GLU A 305 2.72 5.17 0.31
C GLU A 305 3.05 4.51 1.65
N ASN A 306 3.96 3.53 1.68
CA ASN A 306 4.42 2.90 2.93
C ASN A 306 5.06 3.94 3.87
N LEU A 307 5.90 4.82 3.32
CA LEU A 307 6.50 5.92 4.06
C LEU A 307 5.42 6.87 4.62
N ARG A 308 4.43 7.23 3.79
CA ARG A 308 3.32 8.08 4.19
C ARG A 308 2.52 7.48 5.35
N GLN A 309 2.15 6.21 5.27
CA GLN A 309 1.44 5.51 6.34
C GLN A 309 2.25 5.45 7.64
N LYS A 310 3.57 5.23 7.53
CA LYS A 310 4.48 5.27 8.67
C LYS A 310 4.53 6.66 9.32
N VAL A 311 4.59 7.71 8.52
CA VAL A 311 4.59 9.11 8.99
C VAL A 311 3.28 9.46 9.70
N ILE A 312 2.12 9.04 9.16
CA ILE A 312 0.81 9.25 9.79
C ILE A 312 0.76 8.57 11.17
N LYS A 313 1.26 7.33 11.29
CA LYS A 313 1.30 6.59 12.56
C LYS A 313 2.18 7.27 13.61
N MET A 314 3.29 7.90 13.20
CA MET A 314 4.19 8.62 14.12
C MET A 314 3.51 9.79 14.84
N GLY A 315 2.49 10.41 14.24
CA GLY A 315 1.71 11.48 14.86
C GLY A 315 2.44 12.83 14.91
N ASP A 316 2.49 13.44 16.10
CA ASP A 316 2.97 14.81 16.30
C ASP A 316 4.50 14.85 16.32
N VAL A 317 5.08 14.94 15.11
CA VAL A 317 6.53 14.88 14.89
C VAL A 317 6.99 15.94 13.89
N VAL A 318 8.17 16.50 14.14
CA VAL A 318 8.88 17.41 13.24
C VAL A 318 9.93 16.63 12.45
N PHE A 319 9.95 16.80 11.13
CA PHE A 319 10.94 16.19 10.25
C PHE A 319 11.93 17.24 9.77
N GLN A 320 13.22 16.92 9.79
CA GLN A 320 14.27 17.78 9.25
C GLN A 320 14.00 18.15 7.78
N ALA A 321 13.52 17.17 6.99
CA ALA A 321 13.15 17.39 5.60
C ALA A 321 12.05 18.45 5.41
N ASP A 322 11.05 18.49 6.30
CA ASP A 322 10.00 19.52 6.25
C ASP A 322 10.58 20.91 6.58
N LEU A 323 11.45 21.01 7.60
CA LEU A 323 12.06 22.28 8.01
C LEU A 323 12.98 22.84 6.91
N GLU A 324 13.85 22.00 6.35
CA GLU A 324 14.74 22.38 5.26
C GLU A 324 13.99 22.71 3.98
N THR A 325 12.94 21.97 3.64
CA THR A 325 12.10 22.26 2.47
C THR A 325 11.35 23.58 2.65
N ALA A 326 10.85 23.88 3.85
CA ALA A 326 10.27 25.19 4.17
C ALA A 326 11.30 26.31 4.03
N LEU A 327 12.53 26.10 4.51
CA LEU A 327 13.61 27.07 4.37
C LEU A 327 13.96 27.33 2.90
N ARG A 328 14.13 26.28 2.09
CA ARG A 328 14.37 26.40 0.64
C ARG A 328 13.26 27.18 -0.05
N TYR A 329 12.00 26.86 0.24
CA TYR A 329 10.84 27.54 -0.35
C TYR A 329 10.80 29.02 0.07
N SER A 330 11.08 29.32 1.35
CA SER A 330 11.09 30.68 1.88
C SER A 330 12.10 31.57 1.14
N PHE A 331 13.30 31.06 0.86
CA PHE A 331 14.33 31.84 0.17
C PHE A 331 14.15 31.87 -1.34
N LYS A 332 13.96 30.71 -1.97
CA LYS A 332 13.97 30.57 -3.44
C LYS A 332 12.69 31.02 -4.11
N LEU A 333 11.59 31.09 -3.37
CA LEU A 333 10.30 31.46 -3.92
C LEU A 333 9.73 32.70 -3.25
N GLU A 334 9.47 32.69 -1.94
CA GLU A 334 8.82 33.85 -1.29
C GLU A 334 9.71 35.11 -1.32
N ILE A 335 10.93 35.02 -0.78
CA ILE A 335 11.87 36.15 -0.75
C ILE A 335 12.33 36.51 -2.17
N ALA A 336 12.68 35.49 -2.97
CA ALA A 336 13.16 35.69 -4.34
C ALA A 336 12.15 36.35 -5.28
N SER A 337 10.84 36.17 -5.04
CA SER A 337 9.78 36.80 -5.84
C SER A 337 9.68 38.31 -5.60
N THR A 338 10.32 38.83 -4.56
CA THR A 338 10.33 40.26 -4.27
C THR A 338 11.37 40.95 -5.15
N LYS A 339 10.90 41.79 -6.09
CA LYS A 339 11.78 42.54 -7.00
C LYS A 339 12.85 43.31 -6.23
N SER A 340 12.44 44.18 -5.31
CA SER A 340 13.36 44.99 -4.50
C SER A 340 12.99 44.90 -3.01
N ILE A 341 14.01 44.61 -2.20
CA ILE A 341 13.98 44.42 -0.76
C ILE A 341 14.72 45.58 -0.12
N SER A 342 13.98 46.51 0.48
CA SER A 342 14.50 47.71 1.14
C SER A 342 13.60 48.11 2.32
N GLY A 343 14.09 49.01 3.18
CA GLY A 343 13.33 49.53 4.33
C GLY A 343 12.80 48.42 5.24
N GLU A 344 11.49 48.43 5.52
CA GLU A 344 10.84 47.44 6.39
C GLU A 344 11.07 45.99 5.91
N ARG A 345 11.05 45.74 4.59
CA ARG A 345 11.27 44.39 4.04
C ARG A 345 12.68 43.88 4.30
N LEU A 346 13.67 44.77 4.18
CA LEU A 346 15.07 44.43 4.45
C LEU A 346 15.27 44.12 5.94
N GLN A 347 14.69 44.92 6.83
CA GLN A 347 14.74 44.64 8.26
C GLN A 347 14.05 43.32 8.62
N ALA A 348 12.90 43.02 8.00
CA ALA A 348 12.22 41.74 8.19
C ALA A 348 13.08 40.55 7.73
N LEU A 349 13.79 40.68 6.61
CA LEU A 349 14.72 39.66 6.12
C LEU A 349 15.89 39.47 7.08
N ILE A 350 16.51 40.55 7.56
CA ILE A 350 17.61 40.51 8.52
C ILE A 350 17.19 39.81 9.83
N ASN A 351 16.00 40.14 10.35
CA ASN A 351 15.46 39.51 11.56
C ASN A 351 15.19 38.02 11.35
N TYR A 352 14.57 37.65 10.21
CA TYR A 352 14.30 36.27 9.86
C TYR A 352 15.58 35.43 9.76
N VAL A 353 16.59 35.90 9.01
CA VAL A 353 17.87 35.20 8.88
C VAL A 353 18.63 35.16 10.21
N SER A 354 18.56 36.21 11.03
CA SER A 354 19.20 36.23 12.35
C SER A 354 18.63 35.17 13.30
N VAL A 355 17.32 34.97 13.29
CA VAL A 355 16.66 33.92 14.07
C VAL A 355 17.05 32.53 13.55
N LEU A 356 17.12 32.35 12.22
CA LEU A 356 17.56 31.08 11.62
C LEU A 356 19.01 30.73 11.98
N VAL A 357 19.93 31.70 11.92
CA VAL A 357 21.35 31.51 12.32
C VAL A 357 21.45 30.98 13.76
N LYS A 358 20.65 31.52 14.67
CA LYS A 358 20.70 31.15 16.09
C LYS A 358 20.07 29.79 16.37
N TYR A 359 18.91 29.51 15.77
CA TYR A 359 18.01 28.49 16.27
C TYR A 359 17.67 27.37 15.27
N PHE A 360 17.98 27.50 13.97
CA PHE A 360 17.66 26.48 12.97
C PHE A 360 18.57 25.24 13.12
N PRO A 361 18.05 24.00 12.96
CA PRO A 361 18.80 22.77 13.22
C PRO A 361 19.66 22.36 12.02
N PHE A 362 20.59 23.21 11.61
CA PHE A 362 21.54 22.85 10.57
C PHE A 362 22.76 22.09 11.09
N GLY A 363 23.34 21.26 10.23
CA GLY A 363 24.71 20.76 10.39
C GLY A 363 25.73 21.90 10.25
N PHE A 364 27.01 21.57 10.44
CA PHE A 364 28.10 22.56 10.46
C PHE A 364 28.11 23.48 9.21
N TYR A 365 28.14 22.91 8.00
CA TYR A 365 28.17 23.68 6.76
C TYR A 365 26.90 24.52 6.54
N GLY A 366 25.73 24.03 6.97
CA GLY A 366 24.49 24.79 6.89
C GLY A 366 24.49 26.01 7.82
N LYS A 367 25.08 25.88 9.03
CA LYS A 367 25.24 27.00 9.96
C LYS A 367 26.19 28.07 9.41
N GLU A 368 27.35 27.65 8.92
CA GLU A 368 28.31 28.55 8.24
C GLU A 368 27.66 29.28 7.07
N PHE A 369 26.85 28.57 6.27
CA PHE A 369 26.09 29.17 5.19
C PHE A 369 25.11 30.25 5.68
N LEU A 370 24.35 30.01 6.75
CA LEU A 370 23.42 31.03 7.28
C LEU A 370 24.15 32.27 7.81
N VAL A 371 25.33 32.08 8.42
CA VAL A 371 26.19 33.18 8.86
C VAL A 371 26.67 34.00 7.66
N ASP A 372 27.23 33.36 6.64
CA ASP A 372 27.65 34.02 5.40
C ASP A 372 26.49 34.73 4.69
N LEU A 373 25.31 34.09 4.63
CA LEU A 373 24.10 34.68 4.06
C LEU A 373 23.69 35.96 4.81
N LYS A 374 23.72 35.93 6.15
CA LYS A 374 23.41 37.10 6.97
C LYS A 374 24.39 38.24 6.69
N GLU A 375 25.68 37.96 6.65
CA GLU A 375 26.71 38.96 6.35
C GLU A 375 26.52 39.56 4.95
N LYS A 376 26.24 38.74 3.93
CA LYS A 376 25.95 39.23 2.57
C LYS A 376 24.74 40.16 2.53
N ILE A 377 23.68 39.85 3.27
CA ILE A 377 22.48 40.70 3.36
C ILE A 377 22.82 42.04 4.03
N LEU A 378 23.62 42.03 5.11
CA LEU A 378 24.05 43.25 5.80
C LEU A 378 24.96 44.13 4.93
N HIS A 379 25.80 43.53 4.09
CA HIS A 379 26.73 44.25 3.21
C HIS A 379 26.10 44.74 1.89
N ALA A 380 24.90 44.29 1.54
CA ALA A 380 24.22 44.67 0.29
C ALA A 380 23.74 46.14 0.25
N GLY A 381 23.85 46.87 1.36
CA GLY A 381 23.39 48.26 1.49
C GLY A 381 21.87 48.36 1.69
N ASP A 382 21.28 49.50 1.33
CA ASP A 382 19.87 49.81 1.62
C ASP A 382 18.85 49.08 0.71
N VAL A 383 19.32 48.50 -0.40
CA VAL A 383 18.47 47.87 -1.43
C VAL A 383 19.11 46.58 -1.93
N LEU A 384 18.40 45.47 -1.76
CA LEU A 384 18.75 44.13 -2.22
C LEU A 384 17.72 43.63 -3.24
N GLN A 385 18.12 42.91 -4.29
CA GLN A 385 17.19 42.24 -5.20
C GLN A 385 16.88 40.83 -4.70
N GLY A 386 15.63 40.38 -4.78
CA GLY A 386 15.28 39.00 -4.42
C GLY A 386 16.04 37.94 -5.23
N SER A 387 16.41 38.27 -6.47
CA SER A 387 17.23 37.39 -7.32
C SER A 387 18.63 37.13 -6.75
N GLU A 388 19.20 38.06 -6.00
CA GLU A 388 20.52 37.89 -5.37
C GLU A 388 20.45 36.86 -4.24
N VAL A 389 19.40 36.89 -3.42
CA VAL A 389 19.17 35.89 -2.37
C VAL A 389 19.00 34.48 -2.97
N ASN A 390 18.22 34.37 -4.05
CA ASN A 390 18.06 33.09 -4.77
C ASN A 390 19.39 32.58 -5.32
N PHE A 391 20.20 33.47 -5.89
CA PHE A 391 21.52 33.12 -6.42
C PHE A 391 22.42 32.56 -5.31
N TRP A 392 22.54 33.23 -4.16
CA TRP A 392 23.36 32.76 -3.05
C TRP A 392 22.94 31.39 -2.51
N ILE A 393 21.64 31.10 -2.48
CA ILE A 393 21.11 29.80 -2.05
C ILE A 393 21.44 28.71 -3.08
N ARG A 394 21.30 29.00 -4.38
CA ARG A 394 21.64 28.05 -5.45
C ARG A 394 23.13 27.73 -5.48
N GLU A 395 23.97 28.73 -5.29
CA GLU A 395 25.42 28.55 -5.22
C GLU A 395 25.82 27.66 -4.03
N ALA A 396 25.19 27.86 -2.88
CA ALA A 396 25.46 27.06 -1.69
C ALA A 396 24.98 25.59 -1.80
N GLU A 397 24.00 25.34 -2.66
CA GLU A 397 23.47 24.00 -2.94
C GLU A 397 24.26 23.19 -3.99
N SER A 398 25.27 23.80 -4.63
CA SER A 398 26.15 23.08 -5.55
C SER A 398 26.80 21.86 -4.88
N GLU A 399 27.09 20.81 -5.67
CA GLU A 399 27.41 19.46 -5.18
C GLU A 399 28.60 19.41 -4.19
N ASP A 400 29.49 20.40 -4.23
CA ASP A 400 30.70 20.45 -3.41
C ASP A 400 30.45 20.87 -1.94
N ARG A 401 29.33 21.55 -1.61
CA ARG A 401 29.11 22.11 -0.26
C ARG A 401 27.96 21.52 0.55
N LYS A 402 27.10 20.66 -0.04
CA LYS A 402 26.03 19.87 0.62
C LYS A 402 25.46 20.51 1.91
N ILE A 403 24.93 21.73 1.83
CA ILE A 403 24.49 22.50 3.01
C ILE A 403 23.17 22.02 3.63
N PHE A 404 22.33 21.35 2.83
CA PHE A 404 21.06 20.78 3.26
C PHE A 404 21.19 19.26 3.34
N SER A 405 20.65 18.68 4.40
CA SER A 405 20.70 17.23 4.62
C SER A 405 19.67 16.46 3.79
N SER A 406 18.59 17.11 3.35
CA SER A 406 17.44 16.46 2.72
C SER A 406 17.17 16.96 1.29
N PRO A 407 16.55 16.13 0.43
CA PRO A 407 16.00 16.61 -0.83
C PRO A 407 14.83 17.57 -0.56
N ALA A 408 14.48 18.39 -1.56
CA ALA A 408 13.37 19.35 -1.48
C ALA A 408 12.00 18.64 -1.58
N GLN A 409 11.66 17.83 -0.55
CA GLN A 409 10.46 17.02 -0.51
C GLN A 409 9.81 17.07 0.88
N TRP A 410 8.47 17.19 0.89
CA TRP A 410 7.67 17.13 2.11
C TRP A 410 7.53 15.69 2.60
N ILE A 411 7.67 15.49 3.91
CA ILE A 411 7.47 14.20 4.58
C ILE A 411 6.26 14.31 5.51
N GLY A 412 6.39 15.02 6.64
CA GLY A 412 5.30 15.22 7.59
C GLY A 412 4.32 16.30 7.18
N CYS A 413 4.69 17.17 6.24
CA CYS A 413 3.83 18.20 5.65
C CYS A 413 3.28 17.83 4.26
N GLN A 414 3.51 16.60 3.80
CA GLN A 414 2.91 16.10 2.57
C GLN A 414 1.37 16.01 2.73
N GLY A 415 0.65 16.63 1.79
CA GLY A 415 -0.81 16.54 1.70
C GLY A 415 -1.28 15.30 0.94
N SER A 416 -2.57 15.00 1.04
CA SER A 416 -3.22 13.93 0.25
C SER A 416 -3.21 14.20 -1.25
N SER A 417 -3.05 15.47 -1.63
CA SER A 417 -2.82 15.94 -2.98
C SER A 417 -1.81 17.10 -2.97
N LYS A 418 -1.24 17.41 -4.14
CA LYS A 418 -0.24 18.48 -4.32
C LYS A 418 -0.73 19.87 -3.90
N ASN A 419 -2.03 20.09 -3.86
CA ASN A 419 -2.65 21.38 -3.52
C ASN A 419 -2.83 21.57 -2.01
N TYR A 420 -2.63 20.53 -1.20
CA TYR A 420 -2.85 20.56 0.24
C TYR A 420 -1.54 20.64 1.03
N ARG A 421 -1.64 21.22 2.23
CA ARG A 421 -0.58 21.28 3.24
C ARG A 421 0.70 21.94 2.72
N GLY A 422 1.76 21.18 2.45
CA GLY A 422 3.00 21.67 1.84
C GLY A 422 3.63 22.83 2.61
N TYR A 423 3.97 23.90 1.88
CA TYR A 423 4.72 25.04 2.42
C TYR A 423 4.07 25.71 3.64
N PRO A 424 2.76 26.06 3.63
CA PRO A 424 2.09 26.56 4.84
C PRO A 424 2.26 25.65 6.07
N CYS A 425 2.19 24.33 5.92
CA CYS A 425 2.43 23.39 7.03
C CYS A 425 3.89 23.47 7.51
N GLY A 426 4.84 23.47 6.57
CA GLY A 426 6.26 23.54 6.88
C GLY A 426 6.63 24.85 7.60
N LEU A 427 6.05 25.97 7.17
CA LEU A 427 6.27 27.29 7.76
C LEU A 427 5.73 27.38 9.20
N TRP A 428 4.55 26.82 9.48
CA TRP A 428 4.06 26.70 10.85
C TRP A 428 4.99 25.86 11.71
N LYS A 429 5.40 24.67 11.23
CA LYS A 429 6.33 23.81 11.96
C LYS A 429 7.66 24.51 12.24
N LEU A 430 8.17 25.28 11.27
CA LEU A 430 9.39 26.06 11.40
C LEU A 430 9.29 27.08 12.53
N PHE A 431 8.26 27.92 12.56
CA PHE A 431 8.15 28.94 13.62
C PHE A 431 7.87 28.35 15.00
N HIS A 432 7.06 27.29 15.09
CA HIS A 432 6.89 26.56 16.36
C HIS A 432 8.23 25.98 16.84
N TYR A 433 9.00 25.35 15.94
CA TYR A 433 10.34 24.88 16.23
C TYR A 433 11.26 26.00 16.72
N LEU A 434 11.29 27.15 16.03
CA LEU A 434 12.14 28.28 16.40
C LEU A 434 11.76 28.87 17.77
N THR A 435 10.46 28.94 18.12
CA THR A 435 10.04 29.42 19.46
C THR A 435 10.51 28.48 20.58
N VAL A 436 10.44 27.16 20.36
CA VAL A 436 10.92 26.17 21.33
C VAL A 436 12.45 26.17 21.40
N SER A 437 13.14 26.21 20.25
CA SER A 437 14.60 26.29 20.18
C SER A 437 15.13 27.55 20.88
N ALA A 438 14.46 28.70 20.74
CA ALA A 438 14.82 29.91 21.48
C ALA A 438 14.71 29.73 23.01
N ALA A 439 13.67 29.02 23.49
CA ALA A 439 13.52 28.68 24.90
C ALA A 439 14.59 27.69 25.40
N GLU A 440 14.97 26.70 24.58
CA GLU A 440 16.03 25.73 24.91
C GLU A 440 17.41 26.43 25.00
N HIS A 441 17.75 27.25 24.00
CA HIS A 441 19.04 27.93 23.92
C HIS A 441 19.24 29.00 25.01
N ASN A 442 18.15 29.63 25.47
CA ASN A 442 18.19 30.67 26.49
C ASN A 442 17.71 30.17 27.87
N SER A 443 17.75 28.85 28.10
CA SER A 443 17.34 28.28 29.38
C SER A 443 18.14 28.89 30.54
N GLY A 444 17.44 29.58 31.44
CA GLY A 444 18.05 30.26 32.59
C GLY A 444 18.64 31.64 32.29
N ASN A 445 18.45 32.19 31.08
CA ASN A 445 18.86 33.55 30.73
C ASN A 445 17.69 34.54 30.94
N PRO A 446 17.72 35.39 31.98
CA PRO A 446 16.66 36.36 32.26
C PRO A 446 16.64 37.55 31.27
N GLU A 447 17.70 37.76 30.49
CA GLU A 447 17.80 38.85 29.51
C GLU A 447 17.31 38.44 28.11
N ALA A 448 16.85 37.21 27.95
CA ALA A 448 16.40 36.72 26.65
C ALA A 448 15.14 37.46 26.18
N ASP A 449 15.17 37.98 24.95
CA ASP A 449 14.04 38.69 24.36
C ASP A 449 12.93 37.71 23.94
N PRO A 450 11.75 37.72 24.60
CA PRO A 450 10.66 36.82 24.26
C PRO A 450 9.99 37.16 22.92
N HIS A 451 10.25 38.33 22.35
CA HIS A 451 9.69 38.77 21.08
C HIS A 451 10.55 38.43 19.88
N GLU A 452 11.81 38.01 20.06
CA GLU A 452 12.78 37.85 18.97
C GLU A 452 12.23 37.01 17.81
N VAL A 453 11.74 35.80 18.11
CA VAL A 453 11.19 34.88 17.10
C VAL A 453 9.84 35.36 16.57
N LEU A 454 8.97 35.89 17.43
CA LEU A 454 7.63 36.35 17.05
C LEU A 454 7.70 37.58 16.12
N ASN A 455 8.59 38.52 16.39
CA ASN A 455 8.84 39.70 15.55
C ASN A 455 9.45 39.31 14.20
N ALA A 456 10.37 38.34 14.18
CA ALA A 456 10.90 37.80 12.94
C ALA A 456 9.81 37.12 12.09
N MET A 457 8.95 36.31 12.72
CA MET A 457 7.79 35.69 12.06
C MET A 457 6.82 36.76 11.52
N HIS A 458 6.48 37.73 12.35
CA HIS A 458 5.55 38.80 12.00
C HIS A 458 6.04 39.61 10.80
N GLY A 459 7.30 40.04 10.84
CA GLY A 459 7.95 40.73 9.74
C GLY A 459 8.02 39.88 8.47
N TYR A 460 8.39 38.61 8.59
CA TYR A 460 8.45 37.68 7.46
C TYR A 460 7.08 37.49 6.79
N VAL A 461 6.04 37.18 7.58
CA VAL A 461 4.67 36.95 7.08
C VAL A 461 4.10 38.22 6.44
N LYS A 462 4.36 39.40 7.01
CA LYS A 462 3.90 40.68 6.45
C LYS A 462 4.52 40.98 5.09
N ASN A 463 5.81 40.70 4.94
CA ASN A 463 6.62 41.24 3.84
C ASN A 463 6.90 40.24 2.71
N PHE A 464 6.86 38.94 2.99
CA PHE A 464 7.29 37.91 2.03
C PHE A 464 6.25 36.82 1.79
N PHE A 465 5.38 36.48 2.75
CA PHE A 465 4.47 35.35 2.58
C PHE A 465 3.40 35.60 1.49
N GLY A 466 3.40 34.78 0.44
CA GLY A 466 2.67 35.04 -0.79
C GLY A 466 1.15 35.04 -0.68
N CYS A 467 0.56 34.36 0.32
CA CYS A 467 -0.87 34.42 0.56
C CYS A 467 -1.25 35.72 1.27
N SER A 468 -1.70 36.73 0.52
CA SER A 468 -2.08 38.05 1.03
C SER A 468 -3.20 37.99 2.08
N ASP A 469 -4.24 37.19 1.87
CA ASP A 469 -5.34 37.01 2.84
C ASP A 469 -4.87 36.33 4.12
N CYS A 470 -3.99 35.34 4.00
CA CYS A 470 -3.40 34.67 5.14
C CYS A 470 -2.52 35.63 5.96
N SER A 471 -1.70 36.42 5.26
CA SER A 471 -0.86 37.45 5.86
C SER A 471 -1.71 38.48 6.60
N ARG A 472 -2.70 39.08 5.93
CA ARG A 472 -3.63 40.05 6.54
C ARG A 472 -4.27 39.50 7.81
N HIS A 473 -4.83 38.30 7.76
CA HIS A 473 -5.43 37.66 8.94
C HIS A 473 -4.42 37.41 10.05
N PHE A 474 -3.18 37.05 9.73
CA PHE A 474 -2.12 36.88 10.72
C PHE A 474 -1.75 38.21 11.38
N GLN A 475 -1.64 39.31 10.61
CA GLN A 475 -1.38 40.65 11.15
C GLN A 475 -2.53 41.11 12.08
N GLU A 476 -3.79 40.91 11.67
CA GLU A 476 -4.97 41.21 12.49
C GLU A 476 -4.96 40.40 13.80
N MET A 477 -4.60 39.11 13.72
CA MET A 477 -4.49 38.23 14.88
C MET A 477 -3.35 38.65 15.80
N ALA A 478 -2.20 39.05 15.25
CA ALA A 478 -1.05 39.54 15.99
C ALA A 478 -1.41 40.74 16.87
N ALA A 479 -2.14 41.71 16.32
CA ALA A 479 -2.65 42.87 17.05
C ALA A 479 -3.74 42.48 18.07
N LYS A 480 -4.74 41.71 17.66
CA LYS A 480 -5.87 41.31 18.52
C LYS A 480 -5.44 40.48 19.73
N LYS A 481 -4.40 39.66 19.59
CA LYS A 481 -3.87 38.79 20.66
C LYS A 481 -2.70 39.40 21.44
N ASP A 482 -2.46 40.70 21.28
CA ASP A 482 -1.42 41.43 22.00
C ASP A 482 -0.05 40.72 21.97
N MET A 483 0.47 40.48 20.75
CA MET A 483 1.79 39.85 20.58
C MET A 483 2.93 40.61 21.30
N ASN A 484 2.78 41.92 21.50
CA ASN A 484 3.73 42.77 22.21
C ASN A 484 3.64 42.65 23.74
N GLY A 485 2.57 42.03 24.25
CA GLY A 485 2.38 41.76 25.68
C GLY A 485 3.01 40.46 26.16
N VAL A 486 3.79 39.77 25.30
CA VAL A 486 4.45 38.50 25.65
C VAL A 486 5.66 38.78 26.56
N VAL A 487 5.68 38.16 27.74
CA VAL A 487 6.66 38.49 28.81
C VAL A 487 7.76 37.45 29.02
N SER A 488 7.65 36.29 28.40
CA SER A 488 8.62 35.18 28.55
C SER A 488 8.65 34.28 27.30
N LEU A 489 9.73 33.51 27.14
CA LEU A 489 9.88 32.56 26.04
C LEU A 489 8.78 31.48 26.05
N ASP A 490 8.35 31.04 27.24
CA ASP A 490 7.24 30.08 27.39
C ASP A 490 5.91 30.68 26.98
N THR A 491 5.66 31.95 27.32
CA THR A 491 4.47 32.66 26.82
C THR A 491 4.54 32.95 25.33
N ALA A 492 5.73 33.04 24.72
CA ALA A 492 5.88 33.18 23.27
C ALA A 492 5.49 31.88 22.53
N ILE A 493 5.92 30.72 23.05
CA ILE A 493 5.50 29.39 22.58
C ILE A 493 3.97 29.28 22.65
N LEU A 494 3.39 29.62 23.81
CA LEU A 494 1.94 29.59 24.01
C LEU A 494 1.20 30.55 23.08
N TRP A 495 1.72 31.76 22.88
CA TRP A 495 1.11 32.74 22.01
C TRP A 495 0.96 32.21 20.59
N LEU A 496 2.04 31.65 20.03
CA LEU A 496 2.03 31.07 18.69
C LEU A 496 1.09 29.87 18.59
N TRP A 497 1.05 29.02 19.62
CA TRP A 497 0.11 27.90 19.72
C TRP A 497 -1.35 28.35 19.73
N MET A 498 -1.69 29.35 20.53
CA MET A 498 -3.05 29.93 20.58
C MET A 498 -3.44 30.55 19.24
N ALA A 499 -2.52 31.27 18.60
CA ALA A 499 -2.73 31.86 17.28
C ALA A 499 -3.01 30.77 16.23
N HIS A 500 -2.19 29.72 16.20
CA HIS A 500 -2.36 28.61 15.26
C HIS A 500 -3.69 27.86 15.48
N ASN A 501 -4.10 27.65 16.74
CA ASN A 501 -5.38 27.02 17.05
C ASN A 501 -6.60 27.88 16.67
N GLU A 502 -6.50 29.22 16.71
CA GLU A 502 -7.54 30.11 16.15
C GLU A 502 -7.65 29.93 14.63
N VAL A 503 -6.52 29.81 13.93
CA VAL A 503 -6.51 29.50 12.49
C VAL A 503 -7.14 28.12 12.23
N ASN A 504 -6.79 27.09 13.00
CA ASN A 504 -7.37 25.76 12.86
C ASN A 504 -8.89 25.78 13.07
N LYS A 505 -9.37 26.51 14.07
CA LYS A 505 -10.81 26.65 14.34
C LYS A 505 -11.54 27.30 13.16
N ARG A 506 -10.95 28.35 12.58
CA ARG A 506 -11.54 29.06 11.43
C ARG A 506 -11.56 28.20 10.16
N LEU A 507 -10.50 27.45 9.91
CA LEU A 507 -10.33 26.65 8.69
C LEU A 507 -10.93 25.24 8.80
N SER A 508 -11.51 24.87 9.94
CA SER A 508 -12.18 23.58 10.11
C SER A 508 -13.36 23.48 9.16
N LYS A 509 -13.40 22.41 8.35
CA LYS A 509 -14.40 22.16 7.29
C LYS A 509 -14.39 23.18 6.14
N ASP A 510 -13.33 23.96 6.01
CA ASP A 510 -13.14 24.84 4.86
C ASP A 510 -12.80 24.03 3.60
N ALA A 511 -13.06 24.58 2.41
CA ALA A 511 -12.74 23.92 1.14
C ALA A 511 -11.22 23.69 0.93
N THR A 512 -10.37 24.41 1.67
CA THR A 512 -8.92 24.25 1.67
C THR A 512 -8.41 23.22 2.68
N GLU A 513 -9.30 22.64 3.49
CA GLU A 513 -8.97 21.58 4.45
C GLU A 513 -8.64 20.27 3.70
N ASP A 514 -7.49 19.67 4.03
CA ASP A 514 -7.14 18.36 3.51
C ASP A 514 -8.02 17.30 4.19
N PRO A 515 -8.81 16.50 3.44
CA PRO A 515 -9.72 15.51 4.02
C PRO A 515 -9.04 14.48 4.92
N GLU A 516 -7.76 14.18 4.67
CA GLU A 516 -6.99 13.24 5.49
C GLU A 516 -6.34 13.89 6.71
N PHE A 517 -6.24 15.22 6.74
CA PHE A 517 -5.63 15.98 7.83
C PHE A 517 -6.57 17.10 8.31
N PRO A 518 -7.72 16.74 8.91
CA PRO A 518 -8.70 17.72 9.36
C PRO A 518 -8.09 18.65 10.41
N LYS A 519 -8.50 19.92 10.38
CA LYS A 519 -8.12 20.94 11.35
C LYS A 519 -8.77 20.61 12.69
N VAL A 520 -7.91 20.29 13.64
CA VAL A 520 -8.28 20.03 15.03
C VAL A 520 -7.73 21.12 15.94
N GLN A 521 -8.31 21.24 17.13
CA GLN A 521 -7.66 22.00 18.20
C GLN A 521 -6.52 21.14 18.74
N PHE A 522 -5.29 21.59 18.51
CA PHE A 522 -4.07 20.86 18.77
C PHE A 522 -3.55 21.10 20.20
N PRO A 523 -3.00 20.09 20.90
CA PRO A 523 -3.02 18.67 20.53
C PRO A 523 -4.40 18.04 20.75
N ILE A 524 -4.64 16.91 20.08
CA ILE A 524 -5.82 16.08 20.37
C ILE A 524 -5.66 15.39 21.73
N HIS A 525 -6.79 15.09 22.38
CA HIS A 525 -6.81 14.51 23.72
C HIS A 525 -6.09 13.15 23.78
N GLU A 526 -6.18 12.34 22.73
CA GLU A 526 -5.51 11.04 22.62
C GLU A 526 -3.98 11.15 22.65
N ARG A 527 -3.43 12.29 22.24
CA ARG A 527 -1.98 12.55 22.19
C ARG A 527 -1.46 13.24 23.43
N CYS A 528 -2.28 14.10 24.05
CA CYS A 528 -1.97 14.72 25.34
C CYS A 528 -3.21 14.79 26.24
N PRO A 529 -3.51 13.72 27.01
CA PRO A 529 -4.67 13.71 27.90
C PRO A 529 -4.59 14.79 29.00
N THR A 530 -3.39 15.10 29.49
CA THR A 530 -3.16 16.10 30.55
C THR A 530 -3.31 17.54 30.05
N CYS A 531 -3.13 17.77 28.74
CA CYS A 531 -3.26 19.09 28.13
C CYS A 531 -4.70 19.64 28.16
N ARG A 532 -5.71 18.76 28.28
CA ARG A 532 -7.11 19.17 28.29
C ARG A 532 -7.92 18.41 29.33
N VAL A 533 -8.25 19.09 30.43
CA VAL A 533 -9.05 18.54 31.53
C VAL A 533 -10.40 19.25 31.56
N ASN A 534 -11.50 18.48 31.58
CA ASN A 534 -12.88 19.02 31.60
C ASN A 534 -13.11 20.10 30.53
N ASN A 535 -12.68 19.82 29.30
CA ASN A 535 -12.73 20.73 28.15
C ASN A 535 -11.91 22.03 28.27
N THR A 536 -11.12 22.21 29.32
CA THR A 536 -10.28 23.39 29.56
C THR A 536 -8.81 23.07 29.31
N TRP A 537 -8.07 24.01 28.72
CA TRP A 537 -6.64 23.84 28.45
C TRP A 537 -5.81 23.98 29.72
N ASN A 538 -4.90 23.03 29.94
CA ASN A 538 -3.84 23.14 30.93
C ASN A 538 -2.59 23.71 30.25
N LEU A 539 -2.35 25.02 30.40
CA LEU A 539 -1.28 25.73 29.68
C LEU A 539 0.13 25.22 30.02
N GLN A 540 0.35 24.76 31.26
CA GLN A 540 1.64 24.21 31.67
C GLN A 540 1.93 22.89 30.96
N GLU A 541 0.93 22.00 30.90
CA GLU A 541 1.03 20.74 30.17
C GLU A 541 1.17 20.96 28.66
N ILE A 542 0.50 21.99 28.12
CA ILE A 542 0.68 22.40 26.72
C ILE A 542 2.12 22.83 26.44
N ILE A 543 2.72 23.67 27.29
CA ILE A 543 4.13 24.07 27.14
C ILE A 543 5.03 22.83 27.14
N SER A 544 4.85 21.93 28.12
CA SER A 544 5.61 20.68 28.22
C SER A 544 5.48 19.84 26.95
N TYR A 545 4.26 19.71 26.43
CA TYR A 545 3.96 18.97 25.21
C TYR A 545 4.58 19.61 23.96
N LEU A 546 4.48 20.93 23.81
CA LEU A 546 5.07 21.66 22.68
C LEU A 546 6.59 21.59 22.71
N LYS A 547 7.21 21.75 23.89
CA LYS A 547 8.65 21.53 24.07
C LYS A 547 9.03 20.11 23.69
N GLN A 548 8.24 19.10 24.05
CA GLN A 548 8.48 17.73 23.58
C GLN A 548 8.39 17.62 22.05
N VAL A 549 7.32 18.07 21.41
CA VAL A 549 7.11 17.91 19.95
C VAL A 549 8.17 18.65 19.13
N TYR A 550 8.50 19.87 19.52
CA TYR A 550 9.33 20.79 18.75
C TYR A 550 10.78 20.91 19.25
N SER A 551 11.18 20.13 20.26
CA SER A 551 12.57 20.10 20.72
C SER A 551 13.53 19.64 19.64
N SER A 552 14.74 20.21 19.67
CA SER A 552 15.88 19.78 18.84
C SER A 552 16.14 18.27 18.89
N ILE A 553 15.94 17.61 20.04
CA ILE A 553 16.18 16.15 20.18
C ILE A 553 15.07 15.27 19.57
N ASN A 554 13.89 15.83 19.29
CA ASN A 554 12.75 15.08 18.76
C ASN A 554 12.54 15.27 17.25
N VAL A 555 13.39 16.08 16.60
CA VAL A 555 13.43 16.17 15.14
C VAL A 555 13.82 14.80 14.55
N ARG A 556 13.06 14.33 13.56
CA ARG A 556 13.34 13.08 12.83
C ARG A 556 14.05 13.35 11.51
N TYR A 557 15.06 12.53 11.24
CA TYR A 557 15.93 12.62 10.05
C TYR A 557 15.52 11.67 8.92
N ILE A 558 14.27 11.19 8.92
CA ILE A 558 13.76 10.36 7.81
C ILE A 558 13.76 11.21 6.53
N GLY A 559 14.43 10.71 5.48
CA GLY A 559 14.64 11.45 4.24
C GLY A 559 15.86 12.39 4.25
N SER A 560 16.66 12.41 5.32
CA SER A 560 17.89 13.21 5.43
C SER A 560 19.15 12.36 5.44
N ASP A 561 20.23 12.84 4.82
CA ASP A 561 21.58 12.31 4.98
C ASP A 561 22.15 12.80 6.31
N THR A 562 22.15 11.91 7.31
CA THR A 562 22.65 12.22 8.64
C THR A 562 24.13 12.58 8.64
N ARG A 563 24.93 12.13 7.67
CA ARG A 563 26.36 12.51 7.61
C ARG A 563 26.54 14.01 7.45
N ILE A 564 25.71 14.66 6.64
CA ILE A 564 25.73 16.12 6.47
C ILE A 564 25.43 16.85 7.79
N LEU A 565 24.58 16.26 8.62
CA LEU A 565 24.25 16.79 9.95
C LEU A 565 25.37 16.54 10.98
N HIS A 566 26.20 15.51 10.79
CA HIS A 566 27.21 15.05 11.75
C HIS A 566 28.67 15.37 11.36
N PHE A 567 28.97 15.73 10.10
CA PHE A 567 30.32 16.13 9.66
C PHE A 567 30.71 17.46 10.34
N GLY A 568 31.51 17.33 11.39
CA GLY A 568 31.96 18.38 12.31
C GLY A 568 32.63 17.86 13.60
N LEU A 569 32.79 16.53 13.77
CA LEU A 569 33.47 15.89 14.91
C LEU A 569 34.64 14.97 14.47
N GLU A 570 35.38 15.35 13.44
CA GLU A 570 36.74 14.82 13.25
C GLU A 570 37.74 15.91 13.67
N GLY A 571 38.14 15.88 14.96
CA GLY A 571 39.21 16.72 15.48
C GLY A 571 38.95 17.43 16.81
N SER A 572 38.54 16.69 17.86
CA SER A 572 38.83 17.14 19.23
C SER A 572 39.24 15.95 20.10
N SER A 573 40.50 15.56 19.95
CA SER A 573 41.24 14.91 21.03
C SER A 573 41.68 16.01 22.01
N GLY A 574 40.83 16.33 22.98
CA GLY A 574 41.12 17.30 24.04
C GLY A 574 40.20 17.10 25.23
N ASN A 575 40.76 16.59 26.33
CA ASN A 575 40.11 16.21 27.59
C ASN A 575 39.01 17.18 28.09
N GLY A 576 37.83 16.64 28.41
CA GLY A 576 36.91 17.27 29.37
C GLY A 576 35.41 17.08 29.13
N SER A 577 34.86 16.02 29.72
CA SER A 577 33.46 15.86 30.19
C SER A 577 32.26 15.88 29.22
N SER A 578 31.44 14.83 29.38
CA SER A 578 30.07 14.55 28.89
C SER A 578 29.90 14.12 27.43
N ILE A 579 30.10 12.81 27.19
CA ILE A 579 29.65 12.09 26.00
C ILE A 579 28.11 11.98 26.06
N PHE A 580 27.41 12.71 25.19
CA PHE A 580 25.98 12.44 24.91
C PHE A 580 25.87 11.22 23.99
N ILE A 581 25.70 10.04 24.58
CA ILE A 581 25.35 8.82 23.86
C ILE A 581 23.86 8.89 23.51
N PHE A 582 23.52 9.27 22.29
CA PHE A 582 22.16 9.12 21.77
C PHE A 582 21.90 7.65 21.43
N LYS A 583 21.13 6.97 22.28
CA LYS A 583 20.57 5.65 21.95
C LYS A 583 19.58 5.82 20.81
N ASN A 584 19.83 5.15 19.68
CA ASN A 584 18.74 4.75 18.79
C ASN A 584 17.74 3.95 19.64
N VAL A 585 16.57 4.55 19.90
CA VAL A 585 15.49 3.83 20.56
C VAL A 585 14.94 2.83 19.56
N ASP A 586 15.36 1.58 19.74
CA ASP A 586 14.74 0.39 19.18
C ASP A 586 13.25 0.40 19.52
N SER A 587 12.40 0.35 18.49
CA SER A 587 10.93 0.43 18.61
C SER A 587 10.29 -0.83 19.22
N THR A 588 11.08 -1.77 19.74
CA THR A 588 10.61 -3.04 20.31
C THR A 588 10.42 -3.03 21.84
N ARG A 589 10.73 -1.94 22.56
CA ARG A 589 10.72 -1.90 24.04
C ARG A 589 9.60 -1.09 24.72
N LEU A 590 8.45 -0.85 24.06
CA LEU A 590 7.27 -0.22 24.69
C LEU A 590 6.11 -1.19 24.99
N GLN A 591 6.39 -2.48 25.08
CA GLN A 591 5.47 -3.44 25.71
C GLN A 591 6.21 -4.15 26.86
N GLU A 592 5.51 -4.28 27.98
CA GLU A 592 5.96 -4.84 29.27
C GLU A 592 6.73 -3.89 30.21
N LYS A 593 5.98 -3.20 31.08
CA LYS A 593 5.99 -3.42 32.55
C LYS A 593 5.18 -2.33 33.26
N ASP A 594 4.03 -2.73 33.81
CA ASP A 594 3.70 -2.47 35.23
C ASP A 594 2.50 -3.32 35.65
N VAL A 595 2.81 -4.53 36.13
CA VAL A 595 1.96 -5.31 37.02
C VAL A 595 2.87 -5.79 38.16
N ARG A 596 2.54 -5.36 39.38
CA ARG A 596 3.17 -5.64 40.71
C ARG A 596 4.32 -4.72 41.12
N ALA A 597 4.03 -3.74 41.96
CA ALA A 597 4.10 -3.85 43.43
C ALA A 597 3.24 -2.76 44.08
#